data_AF-A0A5K0XF85-F1
#
_entry.id   AF-A0A5K0XF85-F1
#
_cell.length_a   1.000
_cell.length_b   1.000
_cell.length_c   1.000
_cell.angle_alpha   90.00
_cell.angle_beta   90.00
_cell.angle_gamma   90.00
#
_symmetry.space_group_name_H-M   'P 1'
#
loop_
_entity.id
_entity.type
_entity.pdbx_description
1 polymer ?
#
loop_
_entity_poly.entity_id
_entity_poly.type
_entity_poly.pdbx_seq_one_letter_code
_entity_poly.pdbx_strand_id
1 'polypeptide(L)'
;GASKNLNLMEWDKLWTINKKLVDPVCPRHTAVVEEGRVLLTLTNGPETPFVRILPRHKKYEGAGQKATTYTKRIWVEKADASAMSAGEEVTLMDWGNAIINEIQKDQDENVTLMTGVLHLEGSVKTTKLKLTWLPETTELVNLSLVDLDYLITKKK
;
A
#
# COMPACT_ATOMS: atom_id res chain seq x y z
N GLY A 1 15.76 16.84 -29.05
CA GLY A 1 15.38 17.64 -30.23
C GLY A 1 15.93 16.98 -31.47
N ALA A 2 15.46 17.39 -32.66
CA ALA A 2 16.04 16.92 -33.91
C ALA A 2 17.49 17.41 -34.03
N SER A 3 18.43 16.49 -34.17
CA SER A 3 19.87 16.75 -34.31
C SER A 3 20.43 15.78 -35.35
N LYS A 4 21.46 16.21 -36.09
CA LYS A 4 22.19 15.35 -37.03
C LYS A 4 23.11 14.34 -36.33
N ASN A 5 23.30 14.46 -35.01
CA ASN A 5 24.13 13.56 -34.22
C ASN A 5 23.36 12.28 -33.85
N LEU A 6 24.01 11.13 -33.97
CA LEU A 6 23.48 9.85 -33.47
C LEU A 6 23.27 9.96 -31.96
N ASN A 7 22.02 9.96 -31.51
CA ASN A 7 21.67 10.10 -30.11
C ASN A 7 21.19 8.74 -29.59
N LEU A 8 22.01 8.09 -28.77
CA LEU A 8 21.59 6.91 -28.02
C LEU A 8 20.75 7.39 -26.84
N MET A 9 19.44 7.17 -26.92
CA MET A 9 18.52 7.47 -25.83
C MET A 9 18.42 6.25 -24.92
N GLU A 10 18.67 6.45 -23.62
CA GLU A 10 18.46 5.42 -22.61
C GLU A 10 16.96 5.08 -22.45
N TRP A 11 16.67 3.82 -22.15
CA TRP A 11 15.34 3.31 -21.84
C TRP A 11 14.64 4.06 -20.71
N ASP A 12 15.39 4.61 -19.75
CA ASP A 12 14.88 5.46 -18.67
C ASP A 12 14.03 6.63 -19.20
N LYS A 13 14.33 7.15 -20.40
CA LYS A 13 13.52 8.23 -21.02
C LYS A 13 12.14 7.73 -21.41
N LEU A 14 12.04 6.52 -21.95
CA LEU A 14 10.78 5.91 -22.33
C LEU A 14 9.91 5.65 -21.09
N TRP A 15 10.49 5.10 -20.01
CA TRP A 15 9.79 4.92 -18.75
C TRP A 15 9.35 6.24 -18.12
N THR A 16 10.20 7.26 -18.16
CA THR A 16 9.86 8.61 -17.67
C THR A 16 8.67 9.19 -18.43
N ILE A 17 8.65 9.05 -19.76
CA ILE A 17 7.52 9.52 -20.60
C ILE A 17 6.25 8.73 -20.26
N ASN A 18 6.32 7.40 -20.20
CA ASN A 18 5.17 6.56 -19.85
C ASN A 18 4.62 6.92 -18.47
N LYS A 19 5.49 7.03 -17.46
CA LYS A 19 5.10 7.44 -16.11
C LYS A 19 4.43 8.81 -16.12
N LYS A 20 4.98 9.79 -16.85
CA LYS A 20 4.40 11.14 -16.96
C LYS A 20 2.99 11.14 -17.58
N LEU A 21 2.70 10.22 -18.49
CA LEU A 21 1.39 10.11 -19.13
C LEU A 21 0.39 9.31 -18.29
N VAL A 22 0.84 8.21 -17.67
CA VAL A 22 -0.04 7.26 -16.96
C VAL A 22 -0.30 7.70 -15.52
N ASP A 23 0.73 8.16 -14.80
CA ASP A 23 0.61 8.49 -13.39
C ASP A 23 -0.42 9.59 -13.09
N PRO A 24 -0.60 10.65 -13.87
CA PRO A 24 -1.61 11.68 -13.55
C PRO A 24 -3.06 11.19 -13.64
N VAL A 25 -3.33 10.07 -14.32
CA VAL A 25 -4.69 9.65 -14.70
C VAL A 25 -5.08 8.25 -14.22
N CYS A 26 -4.13 7.35 -13.95
CA CYS A 26 -4.50 5.94 -13.74
C CYS A 26 -5.16 5.70 -12.36
N PRO A 27 -6.13 4.80 -12.24
CA PRO A 27 -6.72 4.46 -10.93
C PRO A 27 -5.69 3.81 -10.01
N ARG A 28 -5.85 3.94 -8.69
CA ARG A 28 -4.95 3.36 -7.69
C ARG A 28 -5.64 2.19 -7.02
N HIS A 29 -4.94 1.08 -6.99
CA HIS A 29 -5.38 -0.17 -6.38
C HIS A 29 -4.42 -0.57 -5.28
N THR A 30 -4.92 -1.32 -4.32
CA THR A 30 -4.13 -1.85 -3.22
C THR A 30 -4.17 -3.36 -3.32
N ALA A 31 -3.00 -3.98 -3.27
CA ALA A 31 -2.82 -5.41 -3.14
C ALA A 31 -1.88 -5.65 -1.96
N VAL A 32 -1.99 -6.82 -1.33
CA VAL A 32 -1.09 -7.29 -0.29
C VAL A 32 -0.66 -8.68 -0.74
N VAL A 33 0.64 -8.94 -0.75
CA VAL A 33 1.18 -10.27 -1.09
C VAL A 33 0.63 -11.29 -0.09
N GLU A 34 0.03 -12.37 -0.57
CA GLU A 34 -0.59 -13.39 0.29
C GLU A 34 0.45 -14.08 1.18
N GLU A 35 1.62 -14.36 0.63
CA GLU A 35 2.72 -14.96 1.37
C GLU A 35 3.26 -14.01 2.45
N GLY A 36 3.14 -14.44 3.71
CA GLY A 36 3.67 -13.72 4.85
C GLY A 36 2.90 -12.45 5.24
N ARG A 37 1.72 -12.19 4.65
CA ARG A 37 0.87 -11.09 5.13
C ARG A 37 0.60 -11.23 6.62
N VAL A 38 0.62 -10.10 7.31
CA VAL A 38 0.40 -10.06 8.76
C VAL A 38 -0.99 -9.54 9.04
N LEU A 39 -1.66 -10.18 10.00
CA LEU A 39 -2.96 -9.74 10.45
C LEU A 39 -2.80 -8.71 11.58
N LEU A 40 -3.32 -7.51 11.37
CA LEU A 40 -3.43 -6.46 12.37
C LEU A 40 -4.87 -6.38 12.90
N THR A 41 -5.04 -6.57 14.20
CA THR A 41 -6.32 -6.42 14.90
C THR A 41 -6.40 -5.07 15.60
N LEU A 42 -7.33 -4.23 15.17
CA LEU A 42 -7.62 -2.93 15.77
C LEU A 42 -8.63 -3.12 16.90
N THR A 43 -8.23 -3.02 18.15
CA THR A 43 -9.08 -3.42 19.29
C THR A 43 -10.32 -2.53 19.45
N ASN A 44 -10.19 -1.24 19.13
CA ASN A 44 -11.28 -0.25 19.03
C ASN A 44 -11.72 0.00 17.56
N GLY A 45 -11.40 -0.92 16.65
CA GLY A 45 -11.93 -0.91 15.29
C GLY A 45 -13.45 -1.12 15.25
N PRO A 46 -14.09 -0.97 14.08
CA PRO A 46 -15.54 -1.10 13.96
C PRO A 46 -16.02 -2.50 14.34
N GLU A 47 -17.03 -2.58 15.20
CA GLU A 47 -17.66 -3.85 15.60
C GLU A 47 -18.34 -4.53 14.40
N THR A 48 -19.10 -3.75 13.64
CA THR A 48 -19.71 -4.16 12.38
C THR A 48 -18.94 -3.57 11.20
N PRO A 49 -18.53 -4.38 10.21
CA PRO A 49 -17.91 -3.86 8.99
C PRO A 49 -18.79 -2.81 8.32
N PHE A 50 -18.16 -1.76 7.79
CA PHE A 50 -18.86 -0.72 7.03
C PHE A 50 -18.08 -0.36 5.78
N VAL A 51 -18.76 0.26 4.80
CA VAL A 51 -18.18 0.63 3.52
C VAL A 51 -18.15 2.15 3.39
N ARG A 52 -17.05 2.70 2.85
CA ARG A 52 -17.01 4.08 2.35
C ARG A 52 -16.69 4.11 0.88
N ILE A 53 -17.25 5.09 0.18
CA ILE A 53 -16.91 5.38 -1.20
C ILE A 53 -15.80 6.42 -1.22
N LEU A 54 -14.69 6.09 -1.89
CA LEU A 54 -13.49 6.92 -1.97
C LEU A 54 -13.06 7.10 -3.43
N PRO A 55 -12.40 8.22 -3.77
CA PRO A 55 -11.83 8.38 -5.11
C PRO A 55 -10.72 7.35 -5.35
N ARG A 56 -10.67 6.79 -6.56
CA ARG A 56 -9.53 5.94 -6.99
C ARG A 56 -8.26 6.74 -7.22
N HIS A 57 -8.38 8.03 -7.52
CA HIS A 57 -7.25 8.95 -7.68
C HIS A 57 -7.59 10.31 -7.06
N LYS A 58 -6.89 10.69 -5.98
CA LYS A 58 -7.19 11.93 -5.23
C LYS A 58 -7.14 13.22 -6.04
N LYS A 59 -6.28 13.25 -7.08
CA LYS A 59 -6.10 14.41 -7.97
C LYS A 59 -6.77 14.29 -9.35
N TYR A 60 -7.48 13.19 -9.63
CA TYR A 60 -8.06 12.95 -10.95
C TYR A 60 -9.41 12.26 -10.83
N GLU A 61 -10.48 13.05 -10.92
CA GLU A 61 -11.86 12.59 -10.78
C GLU A 61 -12.25 11.56 -11.85
N GLY A 62 -11.68 11.66 -13.05
CA GLY A 62 -11.94 10.73 -14.16
C GLY A 62 -11.53 9.28 -13.89
N ALA A 63 -10.72 9.01 -12.85
CA ALA A 63 -10.42 7.65 -12.39
C ALA A 63 -11.60 6.99 -11.67
N GLY A 64 -12.66 7.73 -11.35
CA GLY A 64 -13.84 7.24 -10.66
C GLY A 64 -13.61 6.93 -9.19
N GLN A 65 -14.50 6.11 -8.63
CA GLN A 65 -14.58 5.82 -7.20
C GLN A 65 -14.40 4.32 -6.91
N LYS A 66 -14.08 3.98 -5.66
CA LYS A 66 -13.99 2.62 -5.13
C LYS A 66 -14.79 2.53 -3.83
N ALA A 67 -15.37 1.36 -3.58
CA ALA A 67 -15.87 0.98 -2.27
C ALA A 67 -14.70 0.41 -1.46
N THR A 68 -14.49 0.92 -0.26
CA THR A 68 -13.49 0.40 0.69
C THR A 68 -14.21 -0.07 1.95
N THR A 69 -14.07 -1.36 2.24
CA THR A 69 -14.65 -1.99 3.43
C THR A 69 -13.67 -1.85 4.60
N TYR A 70 -14.19 -1.40 5.74
CA TYR A 70 -13.46 -1.19 6.97
C TYR A 70 -13.89 -2.24 7.98
N THR A 71 -12.92 -2.99 8.50
CA THR A 71 -13.13 -4.14 9.39
C THR A 71 -12.21 -4.04 10.61
N LYS A 72 -12.59 -4.64 11.72
CA LYS A 72 -11.74 -4.69 12.92
C LYS A 72 -10.35 -5.31 12.67
N ARG A 73 -10.28 -6.26 11.73
CA ARG A 73 -9.07 -7.02 11.38
C ARG A 73 -8.69 -6.72 9.94
N ILE A 74 -7.42 -6.40 9.71
CA ILE A 74 -6.89 -6.04 8.39
C ILE A 74 -5.58 -6.76 8.10
N TRP A 75 -5.34 -7.02 6.82
CA TRP A 75 -4.08 -7.53 6.30
C TRP A 75 -3.15 -6.40 5.95
N VAL A 76 -1.88 -6.54 6.36
CA VAL A 76 -0.79 -5.64 6.02
C VAL A 76 0.39 -6.44 5.47
N GLU A 77 1.24 -5.78 4.68
CA GLU A 77 2.42 -6.44 4.09
C GLU A 77 3.45 -6.84 5.14
N LYS A 78 4.16 -7.94 4.88
CA LYS A 78 5.22 -8.44 5.77
C LYS A 78 6.33 -7.41 6.00
N ALA A 79 6.74 -6.71 4.94
CA ALA A 79 7.80 -5.72 4.99
C ALA A 79 7.42 -4.54 5.88
N ASP A 80 6.19 -4.04 5.71
CA ASP A 80 5.61 -3.00 6.55
C ASP A 80 5.48 -3.45 8.01
N ALA A 81 4.98 -4.67 8.24
CA ALA A 81 4.84 -5.25 9.58
C ALA A 81 6.19 -5.36 10.31
N SER A 82 7.23 -5.79 9.59
CA SER A 82 8.59 -5.92 10.12
C SER A 82 9.26 -4.57 10.41
N ALA A 83 8.83 -3.50 9.75
CA ALA A 83 9.37 -2.15 9.95
C ALA A 83 8.75 -1.42 11.16
N MET A 84 7.61 -1.92 11.67
CA MET A 84 6.90 -1.31 12.80
C MET A 84 7.46 -1.71 14.16
N SER A 85 7.27 -0.84 15.14
CA SER A 85 7.58 -1.10 16.55
C SER A 85 6.35 -0.97 17.45
N ALA A 86 6.33 -1.70 18.57
CA ALA A 86 5.32 -1.49 19.61
C ALA A 86 5.41 -0.06 20.18
N GLY A 87 4.27 0.58 20.37
CA GLY A 87 4.11 1.99 20.73
C GLY A 87 4.21 2.97 19.56
N GLU A 88 4.49 2.50 18.35
CA GLU A 88 4.61 3.38 17.17
C GLU A 88 3.24 3.78 16.63
N GLU A 89 3.11 5.06 16.26
CA GLU A 89 1.96 5.59 15.54
C GLU A 89 2.20 5.56 14.02
N VAL A 90 1.29 4.92 13.30
CA VAL A 90 1.36 4.72 11.85
C VAL A 90 0.11 5.25 11.17
N THR A 91 0.24 5.67 9.91
CA THR A 91 -0.93 6.05 9.09
C THR A 91 -1.45 4.83 8.33
N LEU A 92 -2.73 4.50 8.50
CA LEU A 92 -3.47 3.62 7.60
C LEU A 92 -4.05 4.47 6.46
N MET A 93 -3.60 4.20 5.23
CA MET A 93 -3.99 5.01 4.07
C MET A 93 -5.50 5.06 3.89
N ASP A 94 -6.03 6.28 3.72
CA ASP A 94 -7.46 6.58 3.57
C ASP A 94 -8.37 6.13 4.75
N TRP A 95 -7.77 5.88 5.92
CA TRP A 95 -8.50 5.59 7.16
C TRP A 95 -8.17 6.59 8.27
N GLY A 96 -6.90 6.76 8.60
CA GLY A 96 -6.44 7.57 9.74
C GLY A 96 -5.23 6.93 10.40
N ASN A 97 -4.87 7.39 11.60
CA ASN A 97 -3.74 6.85 12.33
C ASN A 97 -4.14 5.66 13.21
N ALA A 98 -3.18 4.80 13.50
CA ALA A 98 -3.28 3.74 14.49
C ALA A 98 -1.99 3.66 15.31
N ILE A 99 -2.11 3.27 16.57
CA ILE A 99 -0.98 3.00 17.45
C ILE A 99 -0.85 1.49 17.58
N ILE A 100 0.34 0.96 17.28
CA ILE A 100 0.62 -0.47 17.42
C ILE A 100 0.93 -0.76 18.89
N ASN A 101 0.22 -1.70 19.50
CA ASN A 101 0.37 -2.03 20.92
C ASN A 101 1.26 -3.26 21.11
N GLU A 102 1.02 -4.31 20.31
CA GLU A 102 1.70 -5.59 20.44
C GLU A 102 2.07 -6.13 19.07
N ILE A 103 3.26 -6.73 18.98
CA ILE A 103 3.76 -7.43 17.81
C ILE A 103 4.19 -8.81 18.27
N GLN A 104 3.52 -9.84 17.75
CA GLN A 104 3.85 -11.23 18.01
C GLN A 104 4.75 -11.76 16.91
N LYS A 105 5.78 -12.50 17.31
CA LYS A 105 6.75 -13.12 16.42
C LYS A 105 6.80 -14.62 16.63
N ASP A 106 7.13 -15.36 15.58
CA ASP A 106 7.44 -16.78 15.66
C ASP A 106 8.87 -17.05 16.16
N GLN A 107 9.28 -18.32 16.15
CA GLN A 107 10.62 -18.75 16.58
C GLN A 107 11.75 -18.23 15.67
N ASP A 108 11.41 -17.88 14.42
CA ASP A 108 12.34 -17.35 13.41
C ASP A 108 12.32 -15.80 13.36
N GLU A 109 11.76 -15.17 14.40
CA GLU A 109 11.56 -13.72 14.53
C GLU A 109 10.68 -13.06 13.46
N ASN A 110 9.90 -13.83 12.69
CA ASN A 110 8.95 -13.27 11.74
C ASN A 110 7.71 -12.77 12.47
N VAL A 111 7.23 -11.59 12.12
CA VAL A 111 5.97 -11.06 12.64
C VAL A 111 4.81 -11.90 12.10
N THR A 112 3.97 -12.43 13.01
CA THR A 112 2.82 -13.27 12.66
C THR A 112 1.49 -12.56 12.90
N LEU A 113 1.39 -11.81 14.00
CA LEU A 113 0.18 -11.12 14.43
C LEU A 113 0.54 -9.76 15.04
N MET A 114 -0.35 -8.79 14.87
CA MET A 114 -0.22 -7.48 15.52
C MET A 114 -1.55 -7.05 16.12
N THR A 115 -1.47 -6.30 17.20
CA THR A 115 -2.63 -5.62 17.79
C THR A 115 -2.34 -4.13 17.90
N GLY A 116 -3.38 -3.32 17.73
CA GLY A 116 -3.26 -1.87 17.83
C GLY A 116 -4.61 -1.22 18.10
N VAL A 117 -4.59 0.11 18.17
CA VAL A 117 -5.78 0.93 18.35
C VAL A 117 -5.82 2.04 17.31
N LEU A 118 -7.00 2.31 16.75
CA LEU A 118 -7.25 3.50 15.95
C LEU A 118 -7.08 4.74 16.81
N HIS A 119 -6.36 5.72 16.27
CA HIS A 119 -6.13 7.03 16.86
C HIS A 119 -6.49 8.10 15.82
N LEU A 120 -7.79 8.28 15.56
CA LEU A 120 -8.28 9.14 14.47
C LEU A 120 -8.04 10.64 14.69
N GLU A 121 -7.74 11.05 15.93
CA GLU A 121 -7.33 12.42 16.28
C GLU A 121 -5.86 12.70 15.94
N GLY A 122 -5.08 11.64 15.64
CA GLY A 122 -3.69 11.73 15.21
C GLY A 122 -3.50 12.44 13.88
N SER A 123 -2.26 12.87 13.62
CA SER A 123 -1.91 13.58 12.39
C SER A 123 -1.16 12.67 11.43
N VAL A 124 -1.68 12.52 10.21
CA VAL A 124 -1.00 11.78 9.12
C VAL A 124 0.31 12.43 8.66
N LYS A 125 0.62 13.63 9.16
CA LYS A 125 1.85 14.38 8.87
C LYS A 125 2.97 14.06 9.86
N THR A 126 2.66 13.54 11.04
CA THR A 126 3.64 13.27 12.11
C THR A 126 4.16 11.84 12.07
N THR A 127 3.39 10.91 11.49
CA THR A 127 3.78 9.50 11.35
C THR A 127 4.80 9.33 10.23
N LYS A 128 5.80 8.47 10.45
CA LYS A 128 6.81 8.12 9.45
C LYS A 128 6.30 7.06 8.46
N LEU A 129 5.63 6.03 8.98
CA LEU A 129 5.14 4.91 8.18
C LEU A 129 3.70 5.16 7.71
N LYS A 130 3.46 4.88 6.43
CA LYS A 130 2.15 4.98 5.78
C LYS A 130 1.84 3.66 5.09
N LEU A 131 0.85 2.97 5.61
CA LEU A 131 0.58 1.58 5.30
C LEU A 131 -0.59 1.45 4.34
N THR A 132 -0.40 0.59 3.35
CA THR A 132 -1.51 0.02 2.60
C THR A 132 -2.05 -1.21 3.34
N TRP A 133 -3.36 -1.39 3.28
CA TRP A 133 -4.05 -2.45 4.01
C TRP A 133 -5.22 -2.98 3.20
N LEU A 134 -5.62 -4.22 3.48
CA LEU A 134 -6.83 -4.84 2.97
C LEU A 134 -7.69 -5.34 4.13
N PRO A 135 -9.03 -5.24 4.06
CA PRO A 135 -9.89 -5.83 5.08
C PRO A 135 -9.73 -7.34 5.13
N GLU A 136 -9.81 -7.94 6.31
CA GLU A 136 -10.05 -9.38 6.42
C GLU A 136 -11.49 -9.68 5.96
N THR A 137 -11.63 -10.22 4.75
CA THR A 137 -12.93 -10.59 4.16
C THR A 137 -12.73 -11.67 3.09
N THR A 138 -13.80 -12.41 2.79
CA THR A 138 -13.86 -13.41 1.71
C THR A 138 -14.08 -12.79 0.33
N GLU A 139 -14.35 -11.48 0.25
CA GLU A 139 -14.59 -10.76 -1.02
C GLU A 139 -13.30 -10.35 -1.75
N LEU A 140 -12.13 -10.60 -1.15
CA LEU A 140 -10.85 -10.31 -1.80
C LEU A 140 -10.63 -11.21 -3.02
N VAL A 141 -10.08 -10.63 -4.08
CA VAL A 141 -9.78 -11.34 -5.34
C VAL A 141 -8.29 -11.65 -5.40
N ASN A 142 -7.96 -12.91 -5.64
CA ASN A 142 -6.57 -13.33 -5.86
C ASN A 142 -6.08 -12.83 -7.22
N LEU A 143 -4.86 -12.29 -7.23
CA LEU A 143 -4.24 -11.70 -8.41
C LEU A 143 -2.81 -12.22 -8.55
N SER A 144 -2.34 -12.36 -9.79
CA SER A 144 -0.93 -12.59 -10.10
C SER A 144 -0.31 -11.31 -10.60
N LEU A 145 0.72 -10.81 -9.90
CA LEU A 145 1.48 -9.64 -10.31
C LEU A 145 2.70 -10.11 -11.11
N VAL A 146 2.89 -9.54 -12.29
CA VAL A 146 4.04 -9.81 -13.15
C VAL A 146 4.88 -8.54 -13.22
N ASP A 147 6.09 -8.61 -12.70
CA ASP A 147 7.08 -7.55 -12.82
C ASP A 147 7.94 -7.79 -14.07
N LEU A 148 8.13 -6.75 -14.88
CA LEU A 148 8.85 -6.81 -16.14
C LEU A 148 10.01 -5.81 -16.10
N ASP A 149 11.23 -6.33 -16.24
CA ASP A 149 12.46 -5.55 -16.22
C ASP A 149 13.19 -5.60 -17.57
N TYR A 150 14.35 -4.95 -17.64
CA TYR A 150 15.25 -4.91 -18.78
C TYR A 150 15.52 -6.28 -19.40
N LEU A 151 15.17 -6.44 -20.68
CA LEU A 151 15.49 -7.65 -21.45
C LEU A 151 17.00 -7.79 -21.73
N ILE A 152 17.73 -6.67 -21.78
CA ILE A 152 19.18 -6.62 -22.05
C ILE A 152 19.85 -5.89 -20.88
N THR A 153 20.72 -6.59 -20.16
CA THR A 153 21.39 -6.08 -18.95
C THR A 153 22.79 -5.51 -19.21
N LYS A 154 23.34 -5.73 -20.41
CA LYS A 154 24.65 -5.18 -20.81
C LYS A 154 24.46 -3.89 -21.61
N LYS A 155 25.12 -2.81 -21.16
CA LYS A 155 25.19 -1.55 -21.90
C LYS A 155 26.03 -1.73 -23.17
N LYS A 156 25.68 -1.00 -24.21
CA LYS A 156 26.35 -1.01 -25.51
C LYS A 156 27.47 0.02 -25.57
#